data_AF-A0A7C7ZGG1-F1
#
_entry.id   AF-A0A7C7ZGG1-F1
#
_cell.length_a   1.000
_cell.length_b   1.000
_cell.length_c   1.000
_cell.angle_alpha   90.00
_cell.angle_beta   90.00
_cell.angle_gamma   90.00
#
_symmetry.space_group_name_H-M   'P 1'
#
loop_
_entity.id
_entity.type
_entity.pdbx_description
1 polymer ?
#
loop_
_entity_poly.entity_id
_entity_poly.type
_entity_poly.pdbx_seq_one_letter_code
_entity_poly.pdbx_strand_id
1 'polypeptide(L)'
;MLFIFNRVTGEPLFPIDERPVPQGAPKDAWGLTFWDRNACRDQFEALRFEGIYTPPTEQGTLMCPGNVGGSNWGSVAVDASRSILIANVQDFPWAVTLILRDAFPGIRGASEAGIEFARQHGTPYGMRREPILSPLGVRCNRPTWGSLVAVDLRKGDIL
;
A
#
# COMPACT_ATOMS: atom_id res chain seq x y z
N MET A 1 4.63 1.41 11.61
CA MET A 1 4.38 1.41 13.07
C MET A 1 4.65 0.01 13.56
N LEU A 2 5.51 -0.15 14.58
CA LEU A 2 5.86 -1.44 15.18
C LEU A 2 5.33 -1.45 16.61
N PHE A 3 4.65 -2.51 17.00
CA PHE A 3 4.18 -2.71 18.36
C PHE A 3 4.89 -3.92 18.96
N ILE A 4 5.42 -3.76 20.17
CA ILE A 4 6.18 -4.80 20.85
C ILE A 4 5.52 -5.04 22.20
N PHE A 5 5.13 -6.29 22.44
CA PHE A 5 4.43 -6.70 23.64
C PHE A 5 5.21 -7.79 24.38
N ASN A 6 5.07 -7.81 25.70
CA ASN A 6 5.44 -8.97 26.50
C ASN A 6 4.54 -10.14 26.09
N ARG A 7 5.15 -11.21 25.58
CA ARG A 7 4.40 -12.39 25.10
C ARG A 7 3.58 -13.11 26.17
N VAL A 8 3.91 -12.92 27.46
CA VAL A 8 3.26 -13.59 28.60
C VAL A 8 2.13 -12.73 29.16
N THR A 9 2.38 -11.44 29.40
CA THR A 9 1.41 -10.54 30.03
C THR A 9 0.53 -9.81 29.03
N GLY A 10 0.97 -9.67 27.78
CA GLY A 10 0.31 -8.85 26.75
C GLY A 10 0.53 -7.35 26.92
N GLU A 11 1.30 -6.92 27.92
CA GLU A 11 1.60 -5.51 28.16
C GLU A 11 2.60 -4.98 27.13
N PRO A 12 2.48 -3.73 26.68
CA PRO A 12 3.42 -3.14 25.74
C PRO A 12 4.79 -2.92 26.40
N LEU A 13 5.88 -3.24 25.70
CA LEU A 13 7.25 -3.02 26.21
C LEU A 13 7.67 -1.54 26.14
N PHE A 14 7.04 -0.77 25.26
CA PHE A 14 7.23 0.66 25.08
C PHE A 14 5.87 1.35 25.03
N PRO A 15 5.75 2.64 25.42
CA PRO A 15 4.53 3.40 25.21
C PRO A 15 4.07 3.33 23.75
N ILE A 16 2.78 3.05 23.54
CA ILE A 16 2.18 3.05 22.21
C ILE A 16 1.97 4.52 21.81
N ASP A 17 2.77 4.99 20.86
CA ASP A 17 2.65 6.31 20.26
C ASP A 17 1.75 6.24 19.02
N GLU A 18 0.51 6.71 19.17
CA GLU A 18 -0.44 6.81 18.07
C GLU A 18 -0.13 8.02 17.20
N ARG A 19 0.49 7.77 16.05
CA ARG A 19 0.74 8.81 15.04
C ARG A 19 -0.31 8.75 13.94
N PRO A 20 -0.87 9.90 13.53
CA PRO A 20 -1.68 9.95 12.33
C PRO A 20 -0.90 9.38 11.14
N VAL A 21 -1.50 8.39 10.48
CA VAL A 21 -0.96 7.90 9.20
C VAL A 21 -0.91 9.09 8.22
N PRO A 22 0.11 9.21 7.36
CA PRO A 22 0.11 10.21 6.30
C PRO A 22 -1.22 10.19 5.54
N GLN A 23 -1.98 11.30 5.61
CA GLN A 23 -3.36 11.36 5.09
C GLN A 23 -3.45 11.72 3.60
N GLY A 24 -2.33 12.07 2.98
CA GLY A 24 -2.29 12.62 1.63
C GLY A 24 -2.03 11.58 0.55
N ALA A 25 -2.59 11.81 -0.63
CA ALA A 25 -2.14 11.18 -1.86
C ALA A 25 -0.66 11.56 -2.13
N PRO A 26 0.05 10.83 -3.00
CA PRO A 26 1.36 11.25 -3.48
C PRO A 26 1.29 12.71 -3.94
N LYS A 27 2.10 13.59 -3.34
CA LYS A 27 2.05 15.04 -3.56
C LYS A 27 2.35 15.43 -5.02
N ASP A 28 3.14 14.60 -5.71
CA ASP A 28 3.51 14.78 -7.10
C ASP A 28 3.46 13.44 -7.84
N ALA A 29 2.90 13.47 -9.06
CA ALA A 29 3.06 12.38 -10.02
C ALA A 29 4.52 12.26 -10.45
N TRP A 30 4.96 11.02 -10.70
CA TRP A 30 6.31 10.71 -11.14
C TRP A 30 6.30 9.91 -12.45
N GLY A 31 7.30 10.16 -13.30
CA GLY A 31 7.50 9.49 -14.58
C GLY A 31 8.84 9.91 -15.21
N LEU A 32 9.37 9.09 -16.10
CA LEU A 32 10.72 9.28 -16.67
C LEU A 32 10.82 10.51 -17.61
N THR A 33 9.69 10.92 -18.17
CA THR A 33 9.56 12.07 -19.07
C THR A 33 8.37 12.94 -18.64
N PHE A 34 8.20 14.11 -19.27
CA PHE A 34 7.06 14.97 -18.97
C PHE A 34 5.72 14.30 -19.34
N TRP A 35 5.64 13.58 -20.46
CA TRP A 35 4.40 12.94 -20.91
C TRP A 35 4.08 11.69 -20.07
N ASP A 36 5.10 10.96 -19.64
CA ASP A 36 4.98 9.79 -18.77
C ASP A 36 4.49 10.21 -17.37
N ARG A 37 5.07 11.29 -16.82
CA ARG A 37 4.62 11.92 -15.57
C ARG A 37 3.20 12.48 -15.68
N ASN A 38 2.87 13.10 -16.81
CA ASN A 38 1.54 13.66 -17.04
C ASN A 38 0.48 12.55 -17.07
N ALA A 39 0.75 11.41 -17.73
CA ALA A 39 -0.16 10.27 -17.71
C ALA A 39 -0.41 9.74 -16.28
N CYS A 40 0.61 9.75 -15.41
CA CYS A 40 0.45 9.42 -14.00
C CYS A 40 -0.41 10.44 -13.24
N ARG A 41 -0.25 11.74 -13.51
CA ARG A 41 -1.08 12.79 -12.91
C ARG A 41 -2.54 12.60 -13.33
N ASP A 42 -2.79 12.39 -14.61
CA ASP A 42 -4.13 12.21 -15.16
C ASP A 42 -4.82 10.97 -14.54
N GLN A 43 -4.06 9.89 -14.27
CA GLN A 43 -4.56 8.72 -13.53
C GLN A 43 -4.94 9.06 -12.08
N PHE A 44 -4.12 9.83 -11.36
CA PHE A 44 -4.46 10.25 -9.99
C PHE A 44 -5.71 11.15 -9.96
N GLU A 45 -5.87 12.04 -10.94
CA GLU A 45 -7.04 12.92 -11.05
C GLU A 45 -8.33 12.17 -11.41
N ALA A 46 -8.23 11.06 -12.14
CA ALA A 46 -9.38 10.23 -12.50
C ALA A 46 -9.95 9.42 -11.31
N LEU A 47 -9.11 9.13 -10.31
CA LEU A 47 -9.46 8.30 -9.15
C LEU A 47 -10.01 9.15 -8.01
N ARG A 48 -10.93 8.57 -7.23
CA ARG A 48 -11.42 9.21 -6.01
C ARG A 48 -10.37 9.19 -4.91
N PHE A 49 -10.15 10.34 -4.27
CA PHE A 49 -9.32 10.45 -3.08
C PHE A 49 -9.79 11.61 -2.19
N GLU A 50 -10.46 11.26 -1.09
CA GLU A 50 -10.91 12.18 -0.03
C GLU A 50 -10.08 11.97 1.27
N GLY A 51 -9.07 11.09 1.22
CA GLY A 51 -8.24 10.66 2.35
C GLY A 51 -8.07 9.14 2.39
N ILE A 52 -7.31 8.62 3.36
CA ILE A 52 -7.00 7.18 3.47
C ILE A 52 -8.22 6.28 3.73
N TYR A 53 -9.34 6.88 4.14
CA TYR A 53 -10.61 6.19 4.39
C TYR A 53 -11.61 6.32 3.23
N THR A 54 -11.16 6.80 2.06
CA THR A 54 -12.03 6.88 0.88
C THR A 54 -12.52 5.48 0.50
N PRO A 55 -13.83 5.21 0.48
CA PRO A 55 -14.33 3.88 0.16
C PRO A 55 -14.13 3.56 -1.33
N PRO A 56 -13.88 2.28 -1.68
CA PRO A 56 -13.86 1.83 -3.07
C PRO A 56 -15.19 2.05 -3.78
N THR A 57 -15.15 2.42 -5.06
CA THR A 57 -16.35 2.56 -5.91
C THR A 57 -16.09 2.10 -7.35
N GLU A 58 -17.13 2.10 -8.18
CA GLU A 58 -17.06 1.76 -9.61
C GLU A 58 -16.22 2.76 -10.43
N GLN A 59 -16.07 4.01 -9.97
CA GLN A 59 -15.15 4.98 -10.56
C GLN A 59 -13.68 4.63 -10.33
N GLY A 60 -13.39 3.88 -9.26
CA GLY A 60 -12.03 3.64 -8.77
C GLY A 60 -11.61 4.63 -7.69
N THR A 61 -10.87 4.12 -6.73
CA THR A 61 -10.38 4.85 -5.56
C THR A 61 -8.86 4.71 -5.46
N LEU A 62 -8.17 5.82 -5.25
CA LEU A 62 -6.74 5.83 -4.99
C LEU A 62 -6.48 5.36 -3.55
N MET A 63 -5.62 4.37 -3.39
CA MET A 63 -5.23 3.84 -2.09
C MET A 63 -3.74 4.08 -1.83
N CYS A 64 -3.44 4.80 -0.76
CA CYS A 64 -2.09 5.17 -0.34
C CYS A 64 -2.01 5.18 1.21
N PRO A 65 -1.20 4.33 1.86
CA PRO A 65 -0.37 3.27 1.26
C PRO A 65 -1.21 2.26 0.46
N GLY A 66 -0.66 1.73 -0.62
CA GLY A 66 -1.37 0.77 -1.47
C GLY A 66 -1.65 -0.57 -0.78
N ASN A 67 -2.42 -1.43 -1.43
CA ASN A 67 -2.84 -2.74 -0.89
C ASN A 67 -1.70 -3.68 -0.46
N VAL A 68 -0.50 -3.46 -0.99
CA VAL A 68 0.72 -4.22 -0.64
C VAL A 68 1.77 -3.36 0.05
N GLY A 69 1.43 -2.12 0.41
CA GLY A 69 2.30 -1.17 1.07
C GLY A 69 2.63 -1.54 2.51
N GLY A 70 3.56 -0.80 3.11
CA GLY A 70 4.06 -1.08 4.45
C GLY A 70 4.90 -2.37 4.51
N SER A 71 4.97 -2.95 5.71
CA SER A 71 5.53 -4.28 5.93
C SER A 71 4.45 -5.32 5.67
N ASN A 72 4.71 -6.23 4.74
CA ASN A 72 3.73 -7.22 4.29
C ASN A 72 4.17 -8.66 4.64
N TRP A 73 3.54 -9.69 4.04
CA TRP A 73 3.76 -11.12 4.32
C TRP A 73 5.20 -11.66 4.16
N GLY A 74 6.17 -10.82 3.77
CA GLY A 74 7.60 -11.17 3.75
C GLY A 74 8.22 -11.36 5.14
N SER A 75 7.48 -11.04 6.22
CA SER A 75 7.95 -11.07 7.60
C SER A 75 9.10 -10.09 7.87
N VAL A 76 9.69 -10.21 9.05
CA VAL A 76 10.83 -9.40 9.53
C VAL A 76 11.99 -10.33 9.91
N ALA A 77 13.21 -9.80 9.86
CA ALA A 77 14.39 -10.46 10.43
C ALA A 77 14.77 -9.77 11.74
N VAL A 78 15.29 -10.53 12.72
CA VAL A 78 15.70 -10.00 14.03
C VAL A 78 17.15 -10.40 14.33
N ASP A 79 18.00 -9.42 14.57
CA ASP A 79 19.33 -9.58 15.17
C ASP A 79 19.21 -9.37 16.69
N ALA A 80 19.15 -10.47 17.44
CA ALA A 80 19.02 -10.43 18.89
C ALA A 80 20.24 -9.82 19.58
N SER A 81 21.45 -10.02 19.03
CA SER A 81 22.70 -9.55 19.64
C SER A 81 22.81 -8.02 19.64
N ARG A 82 22.27 -7.39 18.58
CA ARG A 82 22.22 -5.93 18.43
C ARG A 82 20.87 -5.33 18.82
N SER A 83 19.87 -6.17 19.10
CA SER A 83 18.48 -5.78 19.32
C SER A 83 17.92 -4.97 18.15
N ILE A 84 18.11 -5.45 16.92
CA ILE A 84 17.65 -4.78 15.69
C ILE A 84 16.62 -5.66 14.99
N LEU A 85 15.49 -5.06 14.59
CA LEU A 85 14.54 -5.66 13.66
C LEU A 85 14.72 -5.03 12.28
N ILE A 86 14.69 -5.86 11.24
CA ILE A 86 14.80 -5.43 9.85
C ILE A 86 13.49 -5.79 9.15
N ALA A 87 12.81 -4.78 8.61
CA ALA A 87 11.55 -4.92 7.88
C ALA A 87 11.69 -4.39 6.45
N ASN A 88 11.10 -5.09 5.50
CA ASN A 88 10.88 -4.54 4.17
C ASN A 88 9.62 -3.68 4.18
N VAL A 89 9.72 -2.44 3.70
CA VAL A 89 8.61 -1.50 3.63
C VAL A 89 8.39 -1.13 2.17
N GLN A 90 7.16 -1.29 1.68
CA GLN A 90 6.77 -0.89 0.33
C GLN A 90 5.95 0.39 0.36
N ASP A 91 6.17 1.29 -0.58
CA ASP A 91 5.45 2.55 -0.68
C ASP A 91 5.16 2.88 -2.14
N PHE A 92 4.03 2.39 -2.65
CA PHE A 92 3.52 2.76 -3.95
C PHE A 92 1.99 2.68 -4.00
N PRO A 93 1.34 3.56 -4.78
CA PRO A 93 -0.11 3.69 -4.81
C PRO A 93 -0.78 2.60 -5.65
N TRP A 94 -2.01 2.28 -5.28
CA TRP A 94 -2.87 1.32 -5.98
C TRP A 94 -4.21 1.95 -6.31
N ALA A 95 -4.82 1.51 -7.40
CA ALA A 95 -6.21 1.78 -7.70
C ALA A 95 -7.07 0.59 -7.23
N VAL A 96 -8.18 0.89 -6.57
CA VAL A 96 -9.18 -0.10 -6.13
C VAL A 96 -10.53 0.25 -6.74
N THR A 97 -11.06 -0.65 -7.56
CA THR A 97 -12.30 -0.42 -8.31
C THR A 97 -13.30 -1.53 -8.02
N LEU A 98 -14.54 -1.17 -7.71
CA LEU A 98 -15.64 -2.13 -7.62
C LEU A 98 -16.14 -2.45 -9.02
N ILE A 99 -16.39 -3.73 -9.29
CA ILE A 99 -16.93 -4.22 -10.55
C ILE A 99 -18.27 -4.88 -10.24
N LEU A 100 -19.33 -4.51 -10.95
CA LEU A 100 -20.62 -5.20 -10.82
C LEU A 100 -20.46 -6.69 -11.09
N ARG A 101 -21.15 -7.53 -10.30
CA ARG A 101 -21.00 -8.98 -10.33
C ARG A 101 -21.18 -9.58 -11.73
N ASP A 102 -22.11 -9.05 -12.51
CA ASP A 102 -22.40 -9.52 -13.87
C ASP A 102 -21.27 -9.22 -14.87
N ALA A 103 -20.44 -8.22 -14.56
CA ALA A 103 -19.26 -7.84 -15.33
C ALA A 103 -17.95 -8.37 -14.72
N PHE A 104 -17.99 -9.11 -13.60
CA PHE A 104 -16.80 -9.56 -12.90
C PHE A 104 -16.13 -10.73 -13.67
N PRO A 105 -14.88 -10.57 -14.15
CA PRO A 105 -14.23 -11.57 -15.01
C PRO A 105 -13.81 -12.85 -14.26
N GLY A 106 -14.03 -12.91 -12.93
CA GLY A 106 -13.63 -14.03 -12.10
C GLY A 106 -12.16 -13.95 -11.64
N ILE A 107 -11.79 -14.85 -10.72
CA ILE A 107 -10.46 -14.86 -10.08
C ILE A 107 -9.38 -15.43 -11.04
N ARG A 108 -9.79 -16.09 -12.14
CA ARG A 108 -8.86 -16.61 -13.16
C ARG A 108 -8.13 -15.51 -13.94
N GLY A 109 -8.57 -14.24 -13.86
CA GLY A 109 -7.89 -13.09 -14.46
C GLY A 109 -6.74 -12.51 -13.61
N ALA A 110 -6.44 -13.08 -12.44
CA ALA A 110 -5.42 -12.59 -11.50
C ALA A 110 -3.95 -12.75 -11.97
N SER A 111 -3.71 -13.06 -13.26
CA SER A 111 -2.38 -13.38 -13.78
C SER A 111 -1.82 -12.38 -14.79
N GLU A 112 -2.50 -11.26 -15.08
CA GLU A 112 -1.94 -10.20 -15.93
C GLU A 112 -1.43 -9.02 -15.10
N ALA A 113 -0.14 -8.69 -15.28
CA ALA A 113 0.49 -7.42 -14.89
C ALA A 113 0.35 -6.97 -13.42
N GLY A 114 0.11 -7.89 -12.47
CA GLY A 114 -0.06 -7.54 -11.06
C GLY A 114 -1.44 -6.97 -10.72
N ILE A 115 -2.43 -7.16 -11.60
CA ILE A 115 -3.83 -6.88 -11.34
C ILE A 115 -4.44 -8.05 -10.58
N GLU A 116 -5.10 -7.76 -9.48
CA GLU A 116 -5.77 -8.73 -8.63
C GLU A 116 -7.29 -8.55 -8.71
N PHE A 117 -8.01 -9.66 -8.77
CA PHE A 117 -9.47 -9.71 -8.74
C PHE A 117 -9.97 -10.49 -7.53
N ALA A 118 -10.71 -9.82 -6.65
CA ALA A 118 -11.34 -10.44 -5.49
C ALA A 118 -12.86 -10.52 -5.64
N ARG A 119 -13.41 -11.72 -5.48
CA ARG A 119 -14.86 -11.92 -5.41
C ARG A 119 -15.37 -11.47 -4.05
N GLN A 120 -16.42 -10.66 -4.01
CA GLN A 120 -17.09 -10.28 -2.76
C GLN A 120 -18.40 -11.06 -2.62
N HIS A 121 -18.31 -12.20 -1.94
CA HIS A 121 -19.47 -13.03 -1.66
C HIS A 121 -20.51 -12.24 -0.85
N GLY A 122 -21.79 -12.38 -1.21
CA GLY A 122 -22.89 -11.66 -0.55
C GLY A 122 -23.12 -10.22 -1.01
N THR A 123 -22.27 -9.64 -1.88
CA THR A 123 -22.45 -8.26 -2.40
C THR A 123 -22.68 -8.25 -3.91
N PRO A 124 -23.31 -7.23 -4.50
CA PRO A 124 -23.47 -7.13 -5.95
C PRO A 124 -22.14 -6.82 -6.69
N TYR A 125 -20.99 -6.91 -6.02
CA TYR A 125 -19.70 -6.50 -6.54
C TYR A 125 -18.66 -7.63 -6.53
N GLY A 126 -17.66 -7.47 -7.39
CA GLY A 126 -16.30 -7.94 -7.17
C GLY A 126 -15.38 -6.72 -7.09
N MET A 127 -14.10 -6.95 -6.85
CA MET A 127 -13.10 -5.91 -6.68
C MET A 127 -11.92 -6.16 -7.62
N ARG A 128 -11.43 -5.11 -8.26
CA ARG A 128 -10.18 -5.07 -9.01
C ARG A 128 -9.19 -4.19 -8.28
N ARG A 129 -7.98 -4.68 -8.07
CA ARG A 129 -6.87 -3.96 -7.44
C ARG A 129 -5.69 -3.98 -8.38
N GLU A 130 -5.17 -2.82 -8.73
CA GLU A 130 -4.05 -2.70 -9.67
C GLU A 130 -3.03 -1.66 -9.22
N PRO A 131 -1.73 -1.89 -9.48
CA PRO A 131 -0.74 -0.86 -9.24
C PRO A 131 -0.92 0.30 -10.21
N ILE A 132 -0.68 1.53 -9.74
CA ILE A 132 -0.72 2.71 -10.62
C ILE A 132 0.65 2.87 -11.27
N LEU A 133 0.68 2.59 -12.58
CA LEU A 133 1.88 2.57 -13.41
C LEU A 133 1.79 3.62 -14.52
N SER A 134 2.93 4.22 -14.85
CA SER A 134 3.07 5.06 -16.02
C SER A 134 3.01 4.22 -17.31
N PRO A 135 2.82 4.83 -18.49
CA PRO A 135 2.90 4.12 -19.77
C PRO A 135 4.24 3.38 -19.99
N LEU A 136 5.33 3.86 -19.38
CA LEU A 136 6.65 3.19 -19.39
C LEU A 136 6.80 2.11 -18.30
N GLY A 137 5.76 1.84 -17.52
CA GLY A 137 5.74 0.79 -16.50
C GLY A 137 6.41 1.15 -15.17
N VAL A 138 6.78 2.42 -14.95
CA VAL A 138 7.32 2.87 -13.64
C VAL A 138 6.18 3.24 -12.68
N ARG A 139 6.41 3.19 -11.36
CA ARG A 139 5.38 3.61 -10.40
C ARG A 139 5.16 5.11 -10.49
N CYS A 140 3.89 5.52 -10.37
CA CYS A 140 3.48 6.92 -10.49
C CYS A 140 3.77 7.81 -9.28
N ASN A 141 4.27 7.26 -8.16
CA ASN A 141 4.79 8.05 -7.04
C ASN A 141 6.33 8.15 -7.12
N ARG A 142 6.88 9.20 -6.50
CA ARG A 142 8.34 9.40 -6.44
C ARG A 142 9.01 8.23 -5.69
N PRO A 143 10.17 7.71 -6.17
CA PRO A 143 10.95 6.71 -5.43
C PRO A 143 11.47 7.28 -4.09
N THR A 144 11.77 6.44 -3.10
CA THR A 144 11.90 4.97 -3.16
C THR A 144 10.58 4.22 -3.04
N TRP A 145 10.31 3.26 -3.93
CA TRP A 145 9.09 2.43 -3.89
C TRP A 145 9.16 1.28 -2.88
N GLY A 146 10.35 1.04 -2.35
CA GLY A 146 10.60 0.09 -1.28
C GLY A 146 11.88 0.44 -0.54
N SER A 147 11.89 0.18 0.76
CA SER A 147 12.99 0.47 1.67
C SER A 147 13.20 -0.70 2.61
N LEU A 148 14.46 -0.93 2.99
CA LEU A 148 14.80 -1.81 4.11
C LEU A 148 14.96 -0.94 5.35
N VAL A 149 14.08 -1.11 6.32
CA VAL A 149 14.04 -0.29 7.53
C VAL A 149 14.57 -1.11 8.70
N ALA A 150 15.57 -0.57 9.38
CA ALA A 150 16.09 -1.14 10.63
C ALA A 150 15.46 -0.39 11.82
N VAL A 151 15.01 -1.13 12.83
CA VAL A 151 14.35 -0.63 14.02
C VAL A 151 15.12 -1.08 15.25
N ASP A 152 15.47 -0.16 16.14
CA ASP A 152 16.07 -0.45 17.44
C ASP A 152 14.99 -0.98 18.40
N LEU A 153 15.06 -2.27 18.74
CA LEU A 153 14.08 -2.93 19.61
C LEU A 153 14.18 -2.51 21.08
N ARG A 154 15.18 -1.71 21.47
CA ARG A 154 15.31 -1.18 22.84
C ARG A 154 14.58 0.14 23.05
N LYS A 155 14.24 0.83 21.96
CA LYS A 155 13.59 2.15 21.99
C LYS A 155 12.33 2.23 21.12
N GLY A 156 12.22 1.38 20.09
CA GLY A 156 11.17 1.44 19.09
C GLY A 156 11.43 2.42 17.95
N ASP A 157 12.63 2.97 17.84
CA ASP A 157 13.02 3.99 16.85
C ASP A 157 13.61 3.37 15.58
N ILE A 158 13.45 4.04 14.44
CA ILE A 158 14.14 3.71 13.18
C ILE A 158 15.60 4.19 13.28
N LEU A 159 16.55 3.35 12.85
CA LEU A 159 17.98 3.65 12.79
C LEU A 159 18.36 4.56 11.62
#